data_AF-A0A8S1DTX1-F1
#
_entry.id   AF-A0A8S1DTX1-F1
#
_cell.length_a   1.000
_cell.length_b   1.000
_cell.length_c   1.000
_cell.angle_alpha   90.00
_cell.angle_beta   90.00
_cell.angle_gamma   90.00
#
_symmetry.space_group_name_H-M   'P 1'
#
loop_
_entity.id
_entity.type
_entity.pdbx_description
1 polymer ?
#
loop_
_entity_poly.entity_id
_entity_poly.type
_entity_poly.pdbx_seq_one_letter_code
_entity_poly.pdbx_strand_id
1 'polypeptide(L)'
;MADKAAAVKTKKAAPPKVAAGPKKLRVRKPKPEPKDKTKNVMREVRIRKLCLNICVGESGDRLTRAAKVLEQLTGQQPVFSKARYTVRSFGIRRNEKIAVHCTVRGAKAEEILERGLKVREYELRRDNFSHTGNFGFGIQEHIDLGIKYDPSIGIYGLDFYVVLGRPGFNVRYRRRKQGQVGFQHRLTKEDAMKWFQTKYDGIILPGKGK
;
A
#
# COMPACT_ATOMS: atom_id res chain seq x y z
N MET A 1 24.34 80.62 53.97
CA MET A 1 23.48 79.42 54.04
C MET A 1 23.26 78.90 52.64
N ALA A 2 24.15 78.01 52.22
CA ALA A 2 24.06 77.24 51.01
C ALA A 2 24.81 75.94 51.34
N ASP A 3 24.21 74.78 51.11
CA ASP A 3 24.94 73.67 50.51
C ASP A 3 24.06 72.47 50.17
N LYS A 4 24.56 71.74 49.17
CA LYS A 4 24.00 70.62 48.40
C LYS A 4 23.84 69.33 49.21
N ALA A 5 23.05 68.39 48.66
CA ALA A 5 23.32 66.94 48.52
C ALA A 5 22.00 66.18 48.28
N ALA A 6 21.89 64.97 47.72
CA ALA A 6 22.65 64.10 46.82
C ALA A 6 21.70 62.90 46.56
N ALA A 7 21.76 62.28 45.39
CA ALA A 7 20.89 61.16 45.02
C ALA A 7 21.32 59.82 45.63
N VAL A 8 20.36 58.97 46.04
CA VAL A 8 20.55 57.50 46.19
C VAL A 8 19.31 56.74 45.70
N LYS A 9 19.56 55.71 44.88
CA LYS A 9 18.61 54.81 44.20
C LYS A 9 17.81 53.93 45.16
N THR A 10 16.53 53.69 44.87
CA THR A 10 15.77 52.51 45.34
C THR A 10 15.02 51.82 44.20
N LYS A 11 14.93 50.50 44.32
CA LYS A 11 14.69 49.48 43.27
C LYS A 11 13.27 49.52 42.67
N LYS A 12 13.20 49.30 41.35
CA LYS A 12 11.96 49.14 40.57
C LYS A 12 11.32 47.78 40.89
N ALA A 13 10.18 47.76 41.58
CA ALA A 13 9.35 46.58 41.78
C ALA A 13 8.40 46.40 40.58
N ALA A 14 8.24 45.15 40.12
CA ALA A 14 7.34 44.80 39.01
C ALA A 14 5.86 44.87 39.44
N PRO A 15 4.94 45.35 38.58
CA PRO A 15 3.52 45.33 38.91
C PRO A 15 2.94 43.90 38.81
N PRO A 16 1.95 43.56 39.67
CA PRO A 16 1.41 42.20 39.78
C PRO A 16 0.55 41.79 38.57
N LYS A 17 0.60 40.50 38.23
CA LYS A 17 -0.20 39.86 37.17
C LYS A 17 -1.69 39.95 37.50
N VAL A 18 -2.47 40.62 36.65
CA VAL A 18 -3.94 40.64 36.71
C VAL A 18 -4.47 39.26 36.29
N ALA A 19 -5.27 38.64 37.16
CA ALA A 19 -5.85 37.31 36.95
C ALA A 19 -6.84 37.32 35.77
N ALA A 20 -6.55 36.51 34.75
CA ALA A 20 -7.47 36.26 33.65
C ALA A 20 -8.59 35.32 34.12
N GLY A 21 -9.84 35.78 34.07
CA GLY A 21 -11.03 35.00 34.41
C GLY A 21 -11.21 33.72 33.58
N PRO A 22 -12.10 32.80 33.99
CA PRO A 22 -12.20 31.47 33.42
C PRO A 22 -12.68 31.53 31.96
N LYS A 23 -11.83 31.06 31.04
CA LYS A 23 -12.19 30.86 29.63
C LYS A 23 -13.36 29.88 29.55
N LYS A 24 -14.56 30.37 29.20
CA LYS A 24 -15.73 29.53 28.90
C LYS A 24 -15.32 28.42 27.93
N LEU A 25 -15.37 27.16 28.38
CA LEU A 25 -15.20 26.00 27.51
C LEU A 25 -16.28 26.09 26.41
N ARG A 26 -15.84 26.34 25.19
CA ARG A 26 -16.69 26.34 24.01
C ARG A 26 -17.19 24.91 23.82
N VAL A 27 -18.40 24.63 24.28
CA VAL A 27 -19.08 23.34 24.13
C VAL A 27 -19.02 22.97 22.65
N ARG A 28 -18.20 21.97 22.30
CA ARG A 28 -18.14 21.44 20.96
C ARG A 28 -19.51 20.81 20.69
N LYS A 29 -20.27 21.40 19.76
CA LYS A 29 -21.53 20.81 19.28
C LYS A 29 -21.30 19.31 19.04
N PRO A 30 -22.20 18.42 19.51
CA PRO A 30 -22.05 16.99 19.31
C PRO A 30 -21.92 16.72 17.81
N LYS A 31 -20.91 15.92 17.44
CA LYS A 31 -20.75 15.46 16.05
C LYS A 31 -22.07 14.81 15.64
N PRO A 32 -22.64 15.15 14.48
CA PRO A 32 -23.83 14.45 14.00
C PRO A 32 -23.47 12.96 13.88
N GLU A 33 -24.36 12.13 14.40
CA GLU A 33 -24.25 10.68 14.43
C GLU A 33 -23.91 10.11 13.03
N PRO A 34 -23.17 8.99 12.96
CA PRO A 34 -22.71 8.47 11.68
C PRO A 34 -23.91 7.96 10.88
N LYS A 35 -24.44 8.81 9.99
CA LYS A 35 -25.30 8.39 8.88
C LYS A 35 -24.67 7.12 8.28
N ASP A 36 -25.47 6.07 8.05
CA ASP A 36 -25.04 4.79 7.49
C ASP A 36 -24.34 4.95 6.14
N LYS A 37 -23.05 5.30 6.19
CA LYS A 37 -22.18 5.57 5.04
C LYS A 37 -21.92 4.30 4.22
N THR A 38 -22.32 3.15 4.75
CA THR A 38 -22.14 1.82 4.18
C THR A 38 -23.00 1.59 2.93
N LYS A 39 -24.11 2.33 2.75
CA LYS A 39 -24.98 2.21 1.58
C LYS A 39 -24.49 2.97 0.33
N ASN A 40 -23.42 3.75 0.42
CA ASN A 40 -22.95 4.52 -0.74
C ASN A 40 -22.16 3.64 -1.72
N VAL A 41 -22.70 3.44 -2.92
CA VAL A 41 -22.08 2.67 -4.02
C VAL A 41 -20.65 3.14 -4.32
N MET A 42 -20.35 4.44 -4.19
CA MET A 42 -19.02 4.99 -4.45
C MET A 42 -17.97 4.66 -3.37
N ARG A 43 -18.37 4.01 -2.26
CA ARG A 43 -17.49 3.52 -1.20
C ARG A 43 -17.18 2.04 -1.29
N GLU A 44 -17.77 1.34 -2.27
CA GLU A 44 -17.46 -0.05 -2.58
C GLU A 44 -15.98 -0.21 -2.94
N VAL A 45 -15.36 -1.24 -2.39
CA VAL A 45 -13.95 -1.58 -2.63
C VAL A 45 -13.83 -2.41 -3.90
N ARG A 46 -12.91 -2.01 -4.78
CA ARG A 46 -12.65 -2.67 -6.06
C ARG A 46 -11.17 -2.96 -6.22
N ILE A 47 -10.86 -3.93 -7.06
CA ILE A 47 -9.48 -4.20 -7.47
C ILE A 47 -9.08 -3.13 -8.47
N ARG A 48 -8.06 -2.33 -8.13
CA ARG A 48 -7.57 -1.27 -9.01
C ARG A 48 -6.53 -1.78 -9.99
N LYS A 49 -5.64 -2.65 -9.51
CA LYS A 49 -4.64 -3.34 -10.32
C LYS A 49 -4.11 -4.55 -9.58
N LEU A 50 -3.73 -5.56 -10.36
CA LEU A 50 -2.91 -6.68 -9.92
C LEU A 50 -1.51 -6.48 -10.51
N CYS A 51 -0.50 -6.45 -9.65
CA CYS A 51 0.90 -6.46 -10.07
C CYS A 51 1.45 -7.88 -9.89
N LEU A 52 2.01 -8.44 -10.94
CA LEU A 52 2.70 -9.72 -10.93
C LEU A 52 4.19 -9.44 -11.06
N ASN A 53 5.00 -10.05 -10.21
CA ASN A 53 6.44 -9.84 -10.18
C ASN A 53 7.18 -11.17 -10.09
N ILE A 54 8.20 -11.31 -10.94
CA ILE A 54 9.19 -12.39 -10.84
C ILE A 54 10.55 -11.71 -10.67
N CYS A 55 11.21 -11.98 -9.54
CA CYS A 55 12.58 -11.57 -9.29
C CYS A 55 13.50 -12.78 -9.42
N VAL A 56 14.38 -12.78 -10.42
CA VAL A 56 15.28 -13.91 -10.68
C VAL A 56 16.63 -13.71 -9.99
N GLY A 57 17.07 -12.45 -9.83
CA GLY A 57 18.35 -12.12 -9.17
C GLY A 57 19.54 -12.06 -10.13
N GLU A 58 19.36 -12.47 -11.38
CA GLU A 58 20.41 -12.50 -12.41
C GLU A 58 19.90 -11.99 -13.76
N SER A 59 20.82 -11.55 -14.60
CA SER A 59 20.55 -11.24 -16.00
C SER A 59 20.72 -12.47 -16.90
N GLY A 60 20.38 -12.33 -18.19
CA GLY A 60 20.57 -13.39 -19.19
C GLY A 60 19.30 -14.19 -19.46
N ASP A 61 19.49 -15.45 -19.86
CA ASP A 61 18.44 -16.30 -20.44
C ASP A 61 17.34 -16.67 -19.46
N ARG A 62 17.67 -16.80 -18.18
CA ARG A 62 16.67 -17.13 -17.16
C ARG A 62 15.64 -16.00 -17.02
N LEU A 63 16.08 -14.76 -17.15
CA LEU A 63 15.20 -13.58 -17.12
C LEU A 63 14.31 -13.49 -18.36
N THR A 64 14.82 -13.86 -19.54
CA THR A 64 14.03 -13.86 -20.78
C THR A 64 12.99 -14.98 -20.78
N ARG A 65 13.30 -16.14 -20.19
CA ARG A 65 12.35 -17.24 -19.97
C ARG A 65 11.25 -16.84 -18.98
N ALA A 66 11.60 -16.21 -17.85
CA ALA A 66 10.63 -15.68 -16.90
C ALA A 66 9.68 -14.64 -17.53
N ALA A 67 10.18 -13.82 -18.47
CA ALA A 67 9.35 -12.90 -19.23
C ALA A 67 8.30 -13.64 -20.09
N LYS A 68 8.70 -14.74 -20.76
CA LYS A 68 7.76 -15.56 -21.54
C LYS A 68 6.65 -16.17 -20.67
N VAL A 69 6.98 -16.62 -19.44
CA VAL A 69 5.96 -17.13 -18.50
C VAL A 69 4.94 -16.05 -18.14
N LEU A 70 5.40 -14.84 -17.81
CA LEU A 70 4.51 -13.72 -17.50
C LEU A 70 3.66 -13.32 -18.71
N GLU A 71 4.22 -13.37 -19.91
CA GLU A 71 3.50 -13.09 -21.15
C GLU A 71 2.41 -14.14 -21.41
N GLN A 72 2.72 -15.43 -21.22
CA GLN A 72 1.73 -16.51 -21.34
C GLN A 72 0.62 -16.39 -20.29
N LEU A 73 0.96 -16.01 -19.05
CA LEU A 73 -0.02 -15.85 -17.97
C LEU A 73 -0.93 -14.65 -18.19
N THR A 74 -0.40 -13.52 -18.66
CA THR A 74 -1.12 -12.23 -18.70
C THR A 74 -1.63 -11.84 -20.09
N GLY A 75 -1.06 -12.41 -21.14
CA GLY A 75 -1.26 -11.99 -22.53
C GLY A 75 -0.77 -10.57 -22.81
N GLN A 76 0.19 -10.06 -22.03
CA GLN A 76 0.75 -8.71 -22.17
C GLN A 76 2.27 -8.77 -22.15
N GLN A 77 2.90 -7.88 -22.91
CA GLN A 77 4.36 -7.74 -22.91
C GLN A 77 4.83 -7.21 -21.54
N PRO A 78 5.67 -7.96 -20.80
CA PRO A 78 6.09 -7.56 -19.47
C PRO A 78 7.27 -6.58 -19.52
N VAL A 79 7.46 -5.84 -18.42
CA VAL A 79 8.51 -4.81 -18.31
C VAL A 79 9.67 -5.33 -17.46
N PHE A 80 10.89 -5.18 -17.98
CA PHE A 80 12.13 -5.51 -17.27
C PHE A 80 12.53 -4.40 -16.28
N SER A 81 12.73 -4.78 -15.03
CA SER A 81 13.22 -3.93 -13.94
C SER A 81 14.74 -3.98 -13.84
N LYS A 82 15.35 -2.82 -13.65
CA LYS A 82 16.80 -2.65 -13.52
C LYS A 82 17.25 -2.51 -12.06
N ALA A 83 18.46 -2.95 -11.78
CA ALA A 83 19.15 -2.77 -10.52
C ALA A 83 19.38 -1.28 -10.22
N ARG A 84 19.04 -0.84 -9.00
CA ARG A 84 19.34 0.53 -8.56
C ARG A 84 20.79 0.69 -8.10
N TYR A 85 21.34 -0.35 -7.46
CA TYR A 85 22.66 -0.35 -6.85
C TYR A 85 23.41 -1.64 -7.20
N THR A 86 24.75 -1.59 -7.13
CA THR A 86 25.61 -2.77 -7.21
C THR A 86 25.69 -3.39 -5.83
N VAL A 87 25.37 -4.69 -5.71
CA VAL A 87 25.42 -5.44 -4.46
C VAL A 87 26.16 -6.74 -4.70
N ARG A 88 27.41 -6.82 -4.20
CA ARG A 88 28.32 -7.94 -4.49
C ARG A 88 27.83 -9.26 -3.89
N SER A 89 27.16 -9.23 -2.73
CA SER A 89 26.60 -10.44 -2.09
C SER A 89 25.52 -11.12 -2.93
N PHE A 90 24.79 -10.36 -3.75
CA PHE A 90 23.77 -10.89 -4.65
C PHE A 90 24.28 -11.08 -6.08
N GLY A 91 25.55 -10.74 -6.37
CA GLY A 91 26.10 -10.82 -7.73
C GLY A 91 25.58 -9.78 -8.72
N ILE A 92 24.87 -8.75 -8.24
CA ILE A 92 24.14 -7.80 -9.09
C ILE A 92 24.96 -6.53 -9.34
N ARG A 93 24.97 -6.04 -10.58
CA ARG A 93 25.55 -4.74 -10.97
C ARG A 93 24.48 -3.68 -11.21
N ARG A 94 24.83 -2.40 -11.01
CA ARG A 94 23.93 -1.27 -11.29
C ARG A 94 23.44 -1.27 -12.74
N ASN A 95 22.16 -0.96 -12.94
CA ASN A 95 21.45 -0.94 -14.22
C ASN A 95 21.29 -2.29 -14.93
N GLU A 96 21.75 -3.38 -14.32
CA GLU A 96 21.50 -4.74 -14.80
C GLU A 96 20.01 -5.09 -14.69
N LYS A 97 19.47 -5.84 -15.65
CA LYS A 97 18.08 -6.30 -15.59
C LYS A 97 18.02 -7.51 -14.65
N ILE A 98 17.16 -7.46 -13.62
CA ILE A 98 17.10 -8.49 -12.57
C ILE A 98 15.71 -9.13 -12.45
N ALA A 99 14.67 -8.34 -12.72
CA ALA A 99 13.30 -8.74 -12.46
C ALA A 99 12.41 -8.38 -13.64
N VAL A 100 11.28 -9.07 -13.74
CA VAL A 100 10.25 -8.82 -14.73
C VAL A 100 8.92 -8.68 -13.99
N HIS A 101 8.15 -7.66 -14.38
CA HIS A 101 6.84 -7.44 -13.79
C HIS A 101 5.82 -7.08 -14.85
N CYS A 102 4.57 -7.41 -14.57
CA CYS A 102 3.42 -7.07 -15.39
C CYS A 102 2.31 -6.49 -14.50
N THR A 103 1.57 -5.50 -15.01
CA THR A 103 0.43 -4.92 -14.29
C THR A 103 -0.85 -5.19 -15.06
N VAL A 104 -1.72 -6.03 -14.49
CA VAL A 104 -3.01 -6.40 -15.06
C VAL A 104 -4.12 -5.60 -14.39
N ARG A 105 -5.17 -5.25 -15.14
CA ARG A 105 -6.35 -4.52 -14.66
C ARG A 105 -7.61 -5.07 -15.34
N GLY A 106 -8.78 -4.82 -14.74
CA GLY A 106 -10.07 -5.27 -15.28
C GLY A 106 -10.32 -6.75 -15.04
N ALA A 107 -11.13 -7.37 -15.90
CA ALA A 107 -11.57 -8.77 -15.77
C ALA A 107 -10.40 -9.76 -15.69
N LYS A 108 -9.37 -9.58 -16.54
CA LYS A 108 -8.15 -10.41 -16.52
C LYS A 108 -7.46 -10.42 -15.15
N ALA A 109 -7.51 -9.32 -14.41
CA ALA A 109 -6.91 -9.26 -13.08
C ALA A 109 -7.71 -10.08 -12.05
N GLU A 110 -9.03 -10.14 -12.20
CA GLU A 110 -9.90 -10.95 -11.33
C GLU A 110 -9.69 -12.44 -11.60
N GLU A 111 -9.66 -12.85 -12.87
CA GLU A 111 -9.41 -14.23 -13.29
C GLU A 111 -8.05 -14.75 -12.79
N ILE A 112 -6.98 -13.97 -13.01
CA ILE A 112 -5.63 -14.36 -12.57
C ILE A 112 -5.51 -14.37 -11.05
N LEU A 113 -6.17 -13.43 -10.36
CA LEU A 113 -6.19 -13.42 -8.90
C LEU A 113 -6.93 -14.63 -8.34
N GLU A 114 -8.07 -15.01 -8.91
CA GLU A 114 -8.84 -16.18 -8.49
C GLU A 114 -8.02 -17.47 -8.66
N ARG A 115 -7.33 -17.63 -9.80
CA ARG A 115 -6.38 -18.75 -9.99
C ARG A 115 -5.29 -18.75 -8.92
N GLY A 116 -4.69 -17.60 -8.62
CA GLY A 116 -3.65 -17.50 -7.59
C GLY A 116 -4.14 -17.76 -6.17
N LEU A 117 -5.36 -17.33 -5.84
CA LEU A 117 -5.98 -17.58 -4.54
C LEU A 117 -6.35 -19.06 -4.37
N LYS A 118 -6.76 -19.73 -5.44
CA LYS A 118 -7.04 -21.18 -5.43
C LYS A 118 -5.81 -22.00 -5.04
N VAL A 119 -4.62 -21.61 -5.52
CA VAL A 119 -3.34 -22.27 -5.14
C VAL A 119 -3.05 -22.11 -3.64
N ARG A 120 -3.53 -21.03 -3.02
CA ARG A 120 -3.42 -20.76 -1.59
C ARG A 120 -4.65 -21.19 -0.80
N GLU A 121 -5.56 -21.95 -1.41
CA GLU A 121 -6.80 -22.44 -0.78
C GLU A 121 -7.65 -21.31 -0.16
N TYR A 122 -7.56 -20.10 -0.72
CA TYR A 122 -8.18 -18.88 -0.19
C TYR A 122 -7.75 -18.51 1.24
N GLU A 123 -6.64 -19.05 1.72
CA GLU A 123 -6.07 -18.73 3.02
C GLU A 123 -5.00 -17.64 2.91
N LEU A 124 -5.18 -16.55 3.68
CA LEU A 124 -4.18 -15.50 3.81
C LEU A 124 -3.92 -15.19 5.28
N ARG A 125 -2.68 -14.86 5.63
CA ARG A 125 -2.37 -14.41 7.00
C ARG A 125 -2.71 -12.93 7.14
N ARG A 126 -3.02 -12.52 8.36
CA ARG A 126 -3.21 -11.10 8.71
C ARG A 126 -2.01 -10.24 8.32
N ASP A 127 -0.80 -10.78 8.32
CA ASP A 127 0.44 -10.04 8.00
C ASP A 127 0.59 -9.73 6.51
N ASN A 128 -0.08 -10.46 5.63
CA ASN A 128 -0.09 -10.20 4.19
C ASN A 128 -0.82 -8.90 3.84
N PHE A 129 -1.68 -8.39 4.73
CA PHE A 129 -2.42 -7.16 4.53
C PHE A 129 -1.64 -5.94 5.04
N SER A 130 -1.40 -5.00 4.14
CA SER A 130 -0.79 -3.70 4.40
C SER A 130 -1.73 -2.78 5.19
N HIS A 131 -1.15 -1.84 5.95
CA HIS A 131 -1.90 -0.76 6.59
C HIS A 131 -2.76 0.06 5.61
N THR A 132 -2.30 0.16 4.35
CA THR A 132 -2.99 0.89 3.28
C THR A 132 -4.16 0.13 2.64
N GLY A 133 -4.48 -1.07 3.12
CA GLY A 133 -5.57 -1.90 2.60
C GLY A 133 -5.23 -2.63 1.29
N ASN A 134 -3.94 -2.80 0.99
CA ASN A 134 -3.46 -3.66 -0.10
C ASN A 134 -2.99 -4.99 0.48
N PHE A 135 -2.92 -6.03 -0.33
CA PHE A 135 -2.40 -7.32 0.11
C PHE A 135 -1.60 -8.00 -1.00
N GLY A 136 -0.78 -8.97 -0.62
CA GLY A 136 -0.02 -9.76 -1.57
C GLY A 136 0.39 -11.10 -0.98
N PHE A 137 0.71 -12.02 -1.87
CA PHE A 137 1.16 -13.36 -1.54
C PHE A 137 2.12 -13.86 -2.63
N GLY A 138 3.05 -14.73 -2.24
CA GLY A 138 3.93 -15.41 -3.18
C GLY A 138 3.42 -16.81 -3.48
N ILE A 139 3.66 -17.28 -4.69
CA ILE A 139 3.51 -18.68 -5.11
C ILE A 139 4.90 -19.19 -5.49
N GLN A 140 5.24 -20.42 -5.10
CA GLN A 140 6.55 -21.00 -5.41
C GLN A 140 6.63 -21.53 -6.84
N GLU A 141 5.51 -22.06 -7.36
CA GLU A 141 5.44 -22.65 -8.69
C GLU A 141 4.31 -22.01 -9.51
N HIS A 142 4.62 -21.48 -10.69
CA HIS A 142 3.61 -20.93 -11.59
C HIS A 142 2.79 -22.01 -12.33
N ILE A 143 3.16 -23.29 -12.23
CA ILE A 143 2.45 -24.41 -12.88
C ILE A 143 1.04 -24.54 -12.29
N ASP A 144 0.91 -24.33 -10.97
CA ASP A 144 -0.36 -24.37 -10.25
C ASP A 144 -1.38 -23.33 -10.74
N LEU A 145 -0.93 -22.33 -11.50
CA LEU A 145 -1.80 -21.33 -12.14
C LEU A 145 -2.46 -21.84 -13.43
N GLY A 146 -2.20 -23.08 -13.83
CA GLY A 146 -2.79 -23.75 -15.00
C GLY A 146 -2.01 -23.60 -16.29
N ILE A 147 -0.71 -23.27 -16.23
CA ILE A 147 0.16 -23.20 -17.41
C ILE A 147 0.81 -24.57 -17.64
N LYS A 148 0.82 -25.03 -18.89
CA LYS A 148 1.50 -26.28 -19.25
C LYS A 148 3.00 -26.15 -19.00
N TYR A 149 3.58 -27.16 -18.34
CA TYR A 149 5.01 -27.20 -18.09
C TYR A 149 5.83 -27.27 -19.39
N ASP A 150 6.81 -26.39 -19.51
CA ASP A 150 7.84 -26.41 -20.57
C ASP A 150 9.22 -26.59 -19.91
N PRO A 151 9.90 -27.73 -20.14
CA PRO A 151 11.24 -28.00 -19.62
C PRO A 151 12.28 -26.92 -20.00
N SER A 152 12.07 -26.24 -21.13
CA SER A 152 12.98 -25.20 -21.62
C SER A 152 12.94 -23.95 -20.76
N ILE A 153 11.80 -23.66 -20.15
CA ILE A 153 11.56 -22.46 -19.36
C ILE A 153 11.97 -22.68 -17.89
N GLY A 154 11.63 -23.84 -17.34
CA GLY A 154 11.84 -24.20 -15.94
C GLY A 154 10.76 -23.65 -15.01
N ILE A 155 10.89 -23.92 -13.71
CA ILE A 155 9.92 -23.52 -12.68
C ILE A 155 10.33 -22.17 -12.07
N TYR A 156 9.36 -21.27 -11.94
CA TYR A 156 9.55 -19.95 -11.34
C TYR A 156 8.50 -19.69 -10.27
N GLY A 157 8.94 -19.07 -9.18
CA GLY A 157 8.08 -18.44 -8.20
C GLY A 157 7.59 -17.08 -8.70
N LEU A 158 6.42 -16.69 -8.21
CA LEU A 158 5.72 -15.48 -8.64
C LEU A 158 5.08 -14.77 -7.45
N ASP A 159 5.25 -13.45 -7.40
CA ASP A 159 4.63 -12.60 -6.39
C ASP A 159 3.40 -11.90 -6.94
N PHE A 160 2.28 -12.06 -6.23
CA PHE A 160 1.04 -11.35 -6.47
C PHE A 160 0.94 -10.17 -5.52
N TYR A 161 0.72 -8.98 -6.06
CA TYR A 161 0.42 -7.79 -5.26
C TYR A 161 -0.86 -7.11 -5.75
N VAL A 162 -1.90 -7.18 -4.92
CA VAL A 162 -3.23 -6.63 -5.21
C VAL A 162 -3.34 -5.25 -4.61
N VAL A 163 -3.65 -4.27 -5.46
CA VAL A 163 -3.96 -2.92 -5.02
C VAL A 163 -5.46 -2.72 -5.04
N LEU A 164 -6.04 -2.56 -3.85
CA LEU A 164 -7.45 -2.22 -3.69
C LEU A 164 -7.65 -0.70 -3.74
N GLY A 165 -8.85 -0.28 -4.10
CA GLY A 165 -9.21 1.12 -4.11
C GLY A 165 -10.71 1.33 -4.24
N ARG A 166 -11.16 2.51 -3.81
CA ARG A 166 -12.51 3.00 -4.09
C ARG A 166 -12.51 3.87 -5.35
N PRO A 167 -13.65 3.99 -6.03
CA PRO A 167 -13.85 5.06 -7.01
C PRO A 167 -13.49 6.43 -6.41
N GLY A 168 -12.81 7.30 -7.17
CA GLY A 168 -12.37 8.63 -6.69
C GLY A 168 -10.90 8.75 -6.28
N PHE A 169 -10.15 7.65 -6.19
CA PHE A 169 -8.69 7.70 -5.97
C PHE A 169 -7.92 8.41 -7.09
N ASN A 170 -8.55 8.62 -8.26
CA ASN A 170 -7.95 9.31 -9.40
C ASN A 170 -7.60 10.78 -9.12
N VAL A 171 -8.19 11.41 -8.11
CA VAL A 171 -7.90 12.80 -7.70
C VAL A 171 -6.40 13.01 -7.39
N ARG A 172 -5.71 11.97 -6.93
CA ARG A 172 -4.27 11.98 -6.65
C ARG A 172 -3.39 11.82 -7.90
N TYR A 173 -3.91 11.27 -8.98
CA TYR A 173 -3.13 10.90 -10.18
C TYR A 173 -3.41 11.78 -11.39
N ARG A 174 -4.60 12.41 -11.46
CA ARG A 174 -4.97 13.31 -12.56
C ARG A 174 -4.00 14.49 -12.67
N ARG A 175 -3.75 15.02 -13.87
CA ARG A 175 -2.86 16.18 -14.08
C ARG A 175 -3.49 17.49 -13.59
N ARG A 176 -4.77 17.73 -13.94
CA ARG A 176 -5.49 18.97 -13.61
C ARG A 176 -6.18 18.86 -12.25
N LYS A 177 -6.11 19.93 -11.43
CA LYS A 177 -6.75 20.04 -10.11
C LYS A 177 -6.41 18.84 -9.21
N GLN A 178 -5.12 18.56 -9.03
CA GLN A 178 -4.66 17.53 -8.12
C GLN A 178 -5.12 17.83 -6.68
N GLY A 179 -5.43 16.77 -5.95
CA GLY A 179 -5.81 16.86 -4.55
C GLY A 179 -5.41 15.61 -3.78
N GLN A 180 -5.60 15.65 -2.46
CA GLN A 180 -5.35 14.50 -1.60
C GLN A 180 -6.64 13.72 -1.34
N VAL A 181 -6.51 12.41 -1.24
CA VAL A 181 -7.63 11.56 -0.81
C VAL A 181 -7.82 11.74 0.69
N GLY A 182 -9.02 12.18 1.08
CA GLY A 182 -9.39 12.39 2.48
C GLY A 182 -9.34 11.09 3.29
N PHE A 183 -9.03 11.20 4.58
CA PHE A 183 -8.83 10.06 5.48
C PHE A 183 -9.98 9.04 5.44
N GLN A 184 -11.23 9.53 5.46
CA GLN A 184 -12.42 8.68 5.44
C GLN A 184 -12.61 7.88 4.14
N HIS A 185 -11.96 8.29 3.04
CA HIS A 185 -12.05 7.60 1.75
C HIS A 185 -10.91 6.62 1.53
N ARG A 186 -9.83 6.71 2.31
CA ARG A 186 -8.73 5.75 2.27
C ARG A 186 -9.21 4.38 2.76
N LEU A 187 -8.54 3.33 2.28
CA LEU A 187 -8.75 1.98 2.79
C LEU A 187 -7.86 1.76 4.00
N THR A 188 -8.38 1.00 4.95
CA THR A 188 -7.64 0.47 6.09
C THR A 188 -7.32 -1.00 5.86
N LYS A 189 -6.44 -1.55 6.71
CA LYS A 189 -6.17 -3.00 6.74
C LYS A 189 -7.45 -3.82 6.98
N GLU A 190 -8.33 -3.35 7.86
CA GLU A 190 -9.59 -4.01 8.20
C GLU A 190 -10.58 -4.02 7.04
N ASP A 191 -10.68 -2.91 6.31
CA ASP A 191 -11.53 -2.84 5.12
C ASP A 191 -11.11 -3.88 4.07
N ALA A 192 -9.80 -4.09 3.89
CA ALA A 192 -9.27 -5.07 2.94
C ALA A 192 -9.50 -6.52 3.40
N MET A 193 -9.36 -6.80 4.70
CA MET A 193 -9.65 -8.11 5.27
C MET A 193 -11.13 -8.48 5.11
N LYS A 194 -12.04 -7.55 5.43
CA LYS A 194 -13.48 -7.73 5.23
C LYS A 194 -13.82 -7.95 3.76
N TRP A 195 -13.24 -7.16 2.86
CA TRP A 195 -13.46 -7.31 1.42
C TRP A 195 -13.00 -8.69 0.92
N PHE A 196 -11.87 -9.20 1.40
CA PHE A 196 -11.36 -10.52 1.04
C PHE A 196 -12.29 -11.64 1.52
N GLN A 197 -12.78 -11.55 2.75
CA GLN A 197 -13.77 -12.48 3.32
C GLN A 197 -15.09 -12.45 2.57
N THR A 198 -15.61 -11.27 2.22
CA THR A 198 -16.91 -11.16 1.54
C THR A 198 -16.87 -11.55 0.07
N LYS A 199 -15.76 -11.30 -0.64
CA LYS A 199 -15.69 -11.54 -2.09
C LYS A 199 -15.25 -12.96 -2.44
N TYR A 200 -14.35 -13.55 -1.66
CA TYR A 200 -13.71 -14.83 -1.97
C TYR A 200 -13.91 -15.87 -0.86
N ASP A 201 -14.78 -15.61 0.13
CA ASP A 201 -15.00 -16.46 1.30
C ASP A 201 -13.70 -16.86 2.01
N GLY A 202 -12.69 -16.00 1.93
CA GLY A 202 -11.33 -16.33 2.29
C GLY A 202 -11.09 -16.38 3.80
N ILE A 203 -10.28 -17.34 4.23
CA ILE A 203 -9.93 -17.55 5.63
C ILE A 203 -8.72 -16.68 5.97
N ILE A 204 -8.83 -15.91 7.07
CA ILE A 204 -7.74 -15.06 7.54
C ILE A 204 -7.11 -15.68 8.79
N LEU A 205 -5.91 -16.22 8.62
CA LEU A 205 -5.13 -16.79 9.70
C LEU A 205 -4.51 -15.67 10.58
N PRO A 206 -4.36 -15.90 11.90
CA PRO A 206 -3.67 -14.96 12.77
C PRO A 206 -2.23 -14.74 12.30
N GLY A 207 -1.71 -13.53 12.57
CA GLY A 207 -0.33 -13.19 12.24
C GLY A 207 0.64 -14.11 13.00
N LYS A 208 1.86 -14.30 12.47
CA LYS A 208 2.89 -15.00 13.25
C LYS A 208 3.14 -14.15 14.50
N GLY A 209 2.88 -14.73 15.68
CA GLY A 209 3.34 -14.14 16.93
C GLY A 209 4.83 -13.84 16.79
N LYS A 210 5.23 -12.62 17.14
CA LYS A 210 6.64 -12.27 17.22
C LYS A 210 7.31 -13.10 18.30
#